data_AF-B0RMR5-F1
#
_entry.id   AF-B0RMR5-F1
#
_cell.length_a   1.000
_cell.length_b   1.000
_cell.length_c   1.000
_cell.angle_alpha   90.00
_cell.angle_beta   90.00
_cell.angle_gamma   90.00
#
_symmetry.space_group_name_H-M   'P 1'
#
loop_
_entity.id
_entity.type
_entity.pdbx_description
1 polymer ?
#
loop_
_entity_poly.entity_id
_entity_poly.type
_entity_poly.pdbx_seq_one_letter_code
_entity_poly.pdbx_strand_id
1 'polypeptide(L)'
;MPLSDAAVRNATPADKPVRLFDGGGLYVEISPKGAKLWRWKYRFGGKEKRLALGVYPEVSLAEVRAQHLEARKVLRSGIDPGEKRRVDRLVRVDRSQLSFAAVAAELLALHGKKNSVLTMKRNGRIVEKDLNPEVSPHLLLSDQSLAT
;
A
#
# COMPACT_ATOMS: atom_id res chain seq x y z
N MET A 1 -14.41 -25.65 -1.40
CA MET A 1 -15.70 -24.96 -1.22
C MET A 1 -15.40 -23.49 -1.01
N PRO A 2 -16.04 -22.56 -1.74
CA PRO A 2 -15.85 -21.13 -1.53
C PRO A 2 -16.33 -20.73 -0.12
N LEU A 3 -15.63 -19.78 0.49
CA LEU A 3 -16.04 -19.21 1.78
C LEU A 3 -17.30 -18.35 1.60
N SER A 4 -18.07 -18.26 2.67
CA SER A 4 -19.14 -17.27 2.84
C SER A 4 -18.72 -16.25 3.89
N ASP A 5 -19.25 -15.03 3.81
CA ASP A 5 -18.96 -14.00 4.81
C ASP A 5 -19.39 -14.44 6.22
N ALA A 6 -20.55 -15.11 6.32
CA ALA A 6 -21.05 -15.66 7.58
C ALA A 6 -20.07 -16.69 8.19
N ALA A 7 -19.45 -17.55 7.36
CA ALA A 7 -18.46 -18.50 7.84
C ALA A 7 -17.21 -17.79 8.41
N VAL A 8 -16.75 -16.72 7.75
CA VAL A 8 -15.61 -15.93 8.23
C VAL A 8 -15.96 -15.20 9.53
N ARG A 9 -17.14 -14.60 9.60
CA ARG A 9 -17.63 -13.86 10.77
C ARG A 9 -17.74 -14.77 11.99
N ASN A 10 -18.36 -15.94 11.82
CA ASN A 10 -18.62 -16.89 12.90
C ASN A 10 -17.41 -17.77 13.24
N ALA A 11 -16.32 -17.67 12.49
CA ALA A 11 -15.13 -18.47 12.75
C ALA A 11 -14.50 -18.12 14.10
N THR A 12 -14.30 -19.15 14.92
CA THR A 12 -13.75 -19.05 16.28
C THR A 12 -12.24 -19.19 16.27
N PRO A 13 -11.52 -18.43 17.12
CA PRO A 13 -10.10 -18.65 17.37
C PRO A 13 -9.88 -20.02 18.03
N ALA A 14 -8.69 -20.60 17.84
CA ALA A 14 -8.24 -21.80 18.53
C ALA A 14 -6.82 -21.55 19.08
N ASP A 15 -6.28 -22.50 19.87
CA ASP A 15 -4.93 -22.39 20.45
C ASP A 15 -3.82 -22.21 19.40
N LYS A 16 -4.08 -22.67 18.16
CA LYS A 16 -3.20 -22.52 17.00
C LYS A 16 -3.90 -21.73 15.90
N PRO A 17 -3.15 -21.02 15.03
CA PRO A 17 -3.73 -20.31 13.90
C PRO A 17 -4.57 -21.23 13.00
N VAL A 18 -5.84 -20.86 12.79
CA VAL A 18 -6.77 -21.61 11.94
C VAL A 18 -6.80 -20.98 10.56
N ARG A 19 -6.89 -21.81 9.51
CA ARG A 19 -6.98 -21.35 8.12
C ARG A 19 -8.27 -21.83 7.49
N LEU A 20 -9.07 -20.91 6.98
CA LEU A 20 -10.26 -21.21 6.20
C LEU A 20 -10.02 -20.81 4.75
N PHE A 21 -10.14 -21.75 3.81
CA PHE A 21 -9.80 -21.55 2.41
C PHE A 21 -11.00 -21.14 1.57
N ASP A 22 -10.82 -20.11 0.73
CA ASP A 22 -11.82 -19.66 -0.24
C ASP A 22 -11.62 -20.34 -1.60
N GLY A 23 -10.36 -20.63 -1.97
CA GLY A 23 -10.01 -21.26 -3.24
C GLY A 23 -8.85 -20.56 -3.94
N GLY A 24 -8.19 -21.24 -4.90
CA GLY A 24 -7.06 -20.67 -5.64
C GLY A 24 -5.89 -20.21 -4.75
N GLY A 25 -5.77 -20.81 -3.56
CA GLY A 25 -4.78 -20.46 -2.53
C GLY A 25 -5.17 -19.27 -1.65
N LEU A 26 -6.32 -18.63 -1.85
CA LEU A 26 -6.86 -17.58 -0.98
C LEU A 26 -7.47 -18.20 0.29
N TYR A 27 -7.17 -17.63 1.44
CA TYR A 27 -7.70 -18.05 2.74
C TYR A 27 -7.72 -16.89 3.74
N VAL A 28 -8.53 -17.03 4.79
CA VAL A 28 -8.40 -16.22 6.01
C VAL A 28 -7.62 -17.01 7.05
N GLU A 29 -6.62 -16.37 7.64
CA GLU A 29 -5.85 -16.88 8.78
C GLU A 29 -6.37 -16.22 10.06
N ILE A 30 -6.84 -17.03 11.00
CA ILE A 30 -7.41 -16.60 12.27
C ILE A 30 -6.34 -16.87 13.33
N SER A 31 -5.81 -15.80 13.92
CA SER A 31 -4.84 -15.92 15.01
C SER A 31 -5.53 -16.44 16.29
N PRO A 32 -4.78 -17.03 17.24
CA PRO A 32 -5.32 -17.40 18.55
C PRO A 32 -5.93 -16.21 19.32
N LYS A 33 -5.46 -14.99 19.03
CA LYS A 33 -6.01 -13.73 19.58
C LYS A 33 -7.30 -13.27 18.88
N GLY A 34 -7.75 -13.99 17.85
CA GLY A 34 -8.96 -13.70 17.08
C GLY A 34 -8.83 -12.70 15.94
N ALA A 35 -7.64 -12.13 15.70
CA ALA A 35 -7.40 -11.34 14.49
C ALA A 35 -7.54 -12.22 13.23
N LYS A 36 -8.24 -11.70 12.21
CA LYS A 36 -8.55 -12.40 10.96
C LYS A 36 -7.85 -11.70 9.80
N LEU A 37 -6.88 -12.38 9.18
CA LEU A 37 -6.05 -11.83 8.11
C LEU A 37 -6.30 -12.56 6.80
N TRP A 38 -6.60 -11.81 5.75
CA TRP A 38 -6.67 -12.34 4.40
C TRP A 38 -5.27 -12.60 3.84
N ARG A 39 -5.04 -13.84 3.39
CA ARG A 39 -3.77 -14.27 2.82
C ARG A 39 -3.97 -15.06 1.55
N TRP A 40 -3.02 -14.92 0.63
CA TRP A 40 -2.94 -15.73 -0.56
C TRP A 40 -1.62 -16.50 -0.60
N LYS A 41 -1.70 -17.82 -0.72
CA LYS A 41 -0.56 -18.71 -0.94
C LYS A 41 -0.41 -18.99 -2.44
N TYR A 42 0.78 -18.75 -2.97
CA TYR A 42 1.12 -18.90 -4.38
C TYR A 42 2.54 -19.45 -4.54
N ARG A 43 2.93 -19.79 -5.77
CA ARG A 43 4.32 -20.16 -6.10
C ARG A 43 4.85 -19.22 -7.17
N PHE A 44 6.11 -18.85 -7.05
CA PHE A 44 6.84 -18.06 -8.03
C PHE A 44 8.31 -18.50 -8.04
N GLY A 45 8.88 -18.78 -9.21
CA GLY A 45 10.25 -19.28 -9.33
C GLY A 45 10.52 -20.56 -8.52
N GLY A 46 9.57 -21.52 -8.52
CA GLY A 46 9.68 -22.79 -7.78
C GLY A 46 9.45 -22.68 -6.25
N LYS A 47 9.46 -21.47 -5.69
CA LYS A 47 9.32 -21.23 -4.25
C LYS A 47 7.87 -20.91 -3.88
N GLU A 48 7.42 -21.44 -2.74
CA GLU A 48 6.15 -21.06 -2.16
C GLU A 48 6.25 -19.71 -1.46
N LYS A 49 5.30 -18.82 -1.74
CA LYS A 49 5.19 -17.49 -1.16
C LYS A 49 3.79 -17.24 -0.60
N ARG A 50 3.71 -16.29 0.34
CA ARG A 50 2.45 -15.86 0.96
C ARG A 50 2.34 -14.35 0.90
N LEU A 51 1.24 -13.86 0.33
CA LEU A 51 0.91 -12.43 0.30
C LEU A 51 -0.23 -12.15 1.27
N ALA A 52 -0.05 -11.18 2.18
CA ALA A 52 -1.16 -10.63 2.94
C ALA A 52 -1.96 -9.69 2.03
N LEU A 53 -3.28 -9.79 2.00
CA LEU A 53 -4.15 -8.96 1.17
C LEU A 53 -4.86 -7.88 2.00
N GLY A 54 -5.26 -8.19 3.22
CA GLY A 54 -5.89 -7.24 4.14
C GLY A 54 -6.29 -7.87 5.47
N VAL A 55 -6.97 -7.09 6.30
CA VAL A 55 -7.53 -7.53 7.60
C VAL A 55 -9.06 -7.55 7.49
N TYR A 56 -9.71 -8.55 8.05
CA TYR A 56 -11.17 -8.59 8.16
C TYR A 56 -11.60 -7.92 9.48
N PRO A 57 -12.67 -7.11 9.52
CA PRO A 57 -13.64 -6.84 8.45
C PRO A 57 -13.31 -5.63 7.56
N GLU A 58 -12.18 -4.94 7.77
CA GLU A 58 -11.79 -3.76 6.97
C GLU A 58 -11.76 -4.04 5.46
N VAL A 59 -11.34 -5.26 5.08
CA VAL A 59 -11.45 -5.78 3.73
C VAL A 59 -12.48 -6.91 3.71
N SER A 60 -13.54 -6.71 2.96
CA SER A 60 -14.62 -7.67 2.77
C SER A 60 -14.18 -8.87 1.92
N LEU A 61 -14.96 -9.96 1.98
CA LEU A 61 -14.73 -11.14 1.14
C LEU A 61 -14.81 -10.82 -0.36
N ALA A 62 -15.67 -9.88 -0.77
CA ALA A 62 -15.79 -9.48 -2.17
C ALA A 62 -14.54 -8.71 -2.64
N GLU A 63 -14.08 -7.75 -1.84
CA GLU A 63 -12.89 -6.95 -2.14
C GLU A 63 -11.63 -7.80 -2.20
N VAL A 64 -11.45 -8.73 -1.25
CA VAL A 64 -10.28 -9.60 -1.26
C VAL A 64 -10.27 -10.54 -2.48
N ARG A 65 -11.44 -11.00 -2.95
CA ARG A 65 -11.54 -11.79 -4.20
C ARG A 65 -11.15 -10.97 -5.43
N ALA A 66 -11.59 -9.70 -5.50
CA ALA A 66 -11.14 -8.79 -6.55
C ALA A 66 -9.63 -8.57 -6.51
N GLN A 67 -9.06 -8.27 -5.34
CA GLN A 67 -7.60 -8.11 -5.18
C GLN A 67 -6.84 -9.39 -5.54
N HIS A 68 -7.37 -10.56 -5.18
CA HIS A 68 -6.80 -11.86 -5.52
C HIS A 68 -6.77 -12.09 -7.03
N LEU A 69 -7.85 -11.76 -7.74
CA LEU A 69 -7.92 -11.86 -9.19
C LEU A 69 -6.88 -10.95 -9.87
N GLU A 70 -6.74 -9.71 -9.43
CA GLU A 70 -5.73 -8.79 -9.95
C GLU A 70 -4.30 -9.29 -9.67
N ALA A 71 -4.03 -9.78 -8.45
CA ALA A 71 -2.73 -10.33 -8.11
C ALA A 71 -2.41 -11.60 -8.92
N ARG A 72 -3.41 -12.41 -9.29
CA ARG A 72 -3.25 -13.54 -10.19
C ARG A 72 -2.94 -13.12 -11.63
N LYS A 73 -3.46 -12.00 -12.11
CA LYS A 73 -3.09 -11.45 -13.43
C LYS A 73 -1.62 -11.05 -13.45
N VAL A 74 -1.15 -10.35 -12.40
CA VAL A 74 0.26 -9.98 -12.23
C VAL A 74 1.16 -11.22 -12.16
N LEU A 75 0.75 -12.26 -11.43
CA LEU A 75 1.52 -13.51 -11.37
C LEU A 75 1.61 -14.18 -12.76
N ARG A 76 0.53 -14.14 -13.55
CA ARG A 76 0.48 -14.71 -14.90
C ARG A 76 1.36 -13.96 -15.89
N SER A 77 1.55 -12.65 -15.70
CA SER A 77 2.49 -11.86 -16.50
C SER A 77 3.95 -12.07 -16.10
N GLY A 78 4.26 -13.06 -15.24
CA GLY A 78 5.63 -13.38 -14.83
C GLY A 78 6.20 -12.44 -13.77
N ILE A 79 5.37 -11.60 -13.14
CA ILE A 79 5.80 -10.66 -12.10
C ILE A 79 5.41 -11.20 -10.74
N ASP A 80 6.30 -11.15 -9.75
CA ASP A 80 5.97 -11.50 -8.37
C ASP A 80 5.04 -10.44 -7.74
N PRO A 81 3.78 -10.77 -7.40
CA PRO A 81 2.84 -9.80 -6.81
C PRO A 81 3.31 -9.24 -5.48
N GLY A 82 4.09 -10.00 -4.70
CA GLY A 82 4.66 -9.55 -3.44
C GLY A 82 5.72 -8.47 -3.63
N GLU A 83 6.62 -8.65 -4.60
CA GLU A 83 7.62 -7.64 -4.93
C GLU A 83 6.99 -6.41 -5.57
N LYS A 84 6.02 -6.59 -6.48
CA LYS A 84 5.26 -5.47 -7.04
C LYS A 84 4.65 -4.60 -5.93
N ARG A 85 3.97 -5.22 -4.94
CA ARG A 85 3.39 -4.50 -3.81
C ARG A 85 4.46 -3.81 -2.93
N ARG A 86 5.65 -4.40 -2.81
CA ARG A 86 6.77 -3.80 -2.08
C ARG A 86 7.29 -2.56 -2.80
N VAL A 87 7.53 -2.66 -4.10
CA VAL A 87 7.97 -1.55 -4.96
C VAL A 87 6.92 -0.44 -4.97
N ASP A 88 5.64 -0.76 -5.20
CA ASP A 88 4.54 0.20 -5.20
C ASP A 88 4.46 0.96 -3.85
N ARG A 89 4.77 0.29 -2.74
CA ARG A 89 4.82 0.92 -1.41
C ARG A 89 6.01 1.85 -1.26
N LEU A 90 7.21 1.41 -1.68
CA LEU A 90 8.41 2.24 -1.62
C LEU A 90 8.27 3.49 -2.49
N VAL A 91 7.75 3.35 -3.71
CA VAL A 91 7.48 4.48 -4.60
C VAL A 91 6.49 5.47 -3.98
N ARG A 92 5.46 5.00 -3.25
CA ARG A 92 4.53 5.91 -2.54
C ARG A 92 5.21 6.67 -1.41
N VAL A 93 6.03 6.00 -0.61
CA VAL A 93 6.77 6.62 0.50
C VAL A 93 7.77 7.63 -0.04
N ASP A 94 8.53 7.25 -1.06
CA ASP A 94 9.52 8.11 -1.71
C ASP A 94 8.85 9.34 -2.34
N ARG A 95 7.74 9.15 -3.08
CA ARG A 95 6.94 10.27 -3.60
C ARG A 95 6.43 11.22 -2.52
N SER A 96 6.05 10.70 -1.35
CA SER A 96 5.62 11.55 -0.24
C SER A 96 6.78 12.34 0.37
N GLN A 97 7.96 11.71 0.52
CA GLN A 97 9.14 12.30 1.13
C GLN A 97 9.88 13.27 0.20
N LEU A 98 9.89 12.99 -1.10
CA LEU A 98 10.48 13.82 -2.16
C LEU A 98 9.48 14.81 -2.77
N SER A 99 8.29 14.97 -2.20
CA SER A 99 7.34 15.97 -2.69
C SER A 99 7.88 17.38 -2.46
N PHE A 100 7.62 18.30 -3.39
CA PHE A 100 8.02 19.71 -3.25
C PHE A 100 7.50 20.31 -1.93
N ALA A 101 6.27 19.97 -1.53
CA ALA A 101 5.70 20.37 -0.25
C ALA A 101 6.55 19.92 0.95
N ALA A 102 6.99 18.65 0.97
CA ALA A 102 7.82 18.11 2.05
C ALA A 102 9.20 18.80 2.12
N VAL A 103 9.86 18.94 0.97
CA VAL A 103 11.17 19.61 0.88
C VAL A 103 11.06 21.11 1.23
N ALA A 104 10.01 21.79 0.78
CA ALA A 104 9.79 23.20 1.09
C ALA A 104 9.48 23.43 2.58
N ALA A 105 8.73 22.52 3.22
CA ALA A 105 8.49 22.58 4.66
C ALA A 105 9.80 22.41 5.46
N GLU A 106 10.65 21.45 5.08
CA GLU A 106 11.97 21.25 5.69
C GLU A 106 12.86 22.48 5.50
N LEU A 107 12.90 23.04 4.28
CA LEU A 107 13.65 24.24 3.94
C LEU A 107 13.19 25.45 4.78
N LEU A 108 11.88 25.63 4.98
CA LEU A 108 11.33 26.67 5.82
C LEU A 108 11.71 26.45 7.29
N ALA A 109 11.70 25.21 7.79
CA ALA A 109 12.12 24.91 9.15
C ALA A 109 13.62 25.22 9.40
N LEU A 110 14.49 24.93 8.43
CA LEU A 110 15.91 25.27 8.49
C LEU A 110 16.15 26.78 8.46
N HIS A 111 15.45 27.49 7.57
CA HIS A 111 15.59 28.94 7.42
C HIS A 111 14.90 29.75 8.51
N GLY A 112 13.90 29.19 9.18
CA GLY A 112 13.21 29.82 10.31
C GLY A 112 14.11 30.13 11.50
N LYS A 113 15.25 29.45 11.62
CA LYS A 113 16.25 29.73 12.67
C LYS A 113 17.08 30.99 12.39
N LYS A 114 17.15 31.44 11.14
CA LYS A 114 17.99 32.57 10.69
C LYS A 114 17.18 33.81 10.29
N ASN A 115 15.90 33.65 10.03
CA ASN A 115 15.04 34.69 9.46
C ASN A 115 13.97 35.16 10.45
N SER A 116 13.55 36.41 10.32
CA SER A 116 12.49 36.98 11.16
C SER A 116 11.14 36.28 10.94
N VAL A 117 10.30 36.31 11.97
CA VAL A 117 8.97 35.66 11.97
C VAL A 117 8.08 36.15 10.81
N LEU A 118 8.18 37.43 10.45
CA LEU A 118 7.43 38.01 9.33
C LEU A 118 7.89 37.47 7.97
N THR A 119 9.19 37.33 7.76
CA THR A 119 9.77 36.73 6.55
C THR A 119 9.36 35.27 6.43
N MET A 120 9.33 34.53 7.53
CA MET A 120 8.91 33.13 7.54
C MET A 120 7.43 32.95 7.23
N LYS A 121 6.55 33.81 7.76
CA LYS A 121 5.12 33.81 7.40
C LYS A 121 4.91 34.11 5.92
N ARG A 122 5.65 35.08 5.36
CA ARG A 122 5.59 35.42 3.93
C ARG A 122 6.05 34.25 3.06
N ASN A 123 7.20 33.66 3.38
CA ASN A 123 7.75 32.53 2.62
C ASN A 123 6.85 31.30 2.71
N GLY A 124 6.29 31.00 3.89
CA GLY A 124 5.31 29.94 4.06
C GLY A 124 4.06 30.14 3.19
N ARG A 125 3.51 31.36 3.16
CA ARG A 125 2.36 31.68 2.31
C ARG A 125 2.65 31.48 0.83
N ILE A 126 3.82 31.92 0.36
CA ILE A 126 4.25 31.79 -1.04
C ILE A 126 4.36 30.31 -1.40
N VAL A 127 5.02 29.52 -0.54
CA VAL A 127 5.13 28.07 -0.75
C VAL A 127 3.74 27.43 -0.83
N GLU A 128 2.85 27.73 0.12
CA GLU A 128 1.54 27.06 0.22
C GLU A 128 0.55 27.48 -0.86
N LYS A 129 0.42 28.79 -1.13
CA LYS A 129 -0.59 29.33 -2.06
C LYS A 129 -0.13 29.45 -3.50
N ASP A 130 1.16 29.74 -3.72
CA ASP A 130 1.64 30.16 -5.03
C ASP A 130 2.49 29.05 -5.68
N LEU A 131 3.33 28.34 -4.91
CA LEU A 131 4.24 27.32 -5.46
C LEU A 131 3.66 25.90 -5.40
N ASN A 132 3.00 25.53 -4.30
CA ASN A 132 2.51 24.17 -4.13
C ASN A 132 1.45 23.77 -5.17
N PRO A 133 0.47 24.63 -5.53
CA PRO A 133 -0.52 24.31 -6.56
C PRO A 133 0.07 24.15 -7.96
N GLU A 134 1.19 24.82 -8.27
CA GLU A 134 1.83 24.76 -9.58
C GLU A 134 2.85 23.61 -9.67
N VAL A 135 3.60 23.33 -8.59
CA VAL A 135 4.71 22.36 -8.63
C VAL A 135 4.27 20.93 -8.30
N SER A 136 3.34 20.75 -7.36
CA SER A 136 2.88 19.42 -6.94
C SER A 136 2.11 18.62 -8.02
N PRO A 137 1.36 19.23 -8.96
CA PRO A 137 0.74 18.49 -10.07
C PRO A 137 1.75 17.93 -11.08
N HIS A 138 2.91 18.58 -11.24
CA HIS A 138 3.85 18.29 -12.34
C HIS A 138 4.87 17.18 -12.06
N LEU A 139 4.87 16.57 -10.87
CA LEU A 139 5.62 15.33 -10.58
C LEU A 139 5.02 14.07 -11.24
N LEU A 140 4.05 14.22 -12.17
CA LEU A 140 3.43 13.13 -12.92
C LEU A 140 4.11 12.80 -14.27
N LEU A 141 5.15 13.51 -14.71
CA LEU A 141 5.75 13.28 -16.03
C LEU A 141 7.28 13.33 -16.02
N SER A 142 7.92 12.21 -15.66
CA SER A 142 9.27 11.87 -16.15
C SER A 142 9.60 10.40 -15.89
N ASP A 143 8.78 9.50 -16.43
CA ASP A 143 9.24 8.12 -16.70
C ASP A 143 8.53 7.53 -17.94
N GLN A 144 8.58 8.29 -19.04
CA GLN A 144 8.33 7.78 -20.39
C GLN A 144 9.48 8.18 -21.30
N SER A 145 10.65 7.60 -21.10
CA SER A 145 11.53 7.17 -22.19
C SER A 145 12.68 6.37 -21.61
N LEU A 146 12.66 5.05 -21.85
CA LEU A 146 13.82 4.19 -22.11
C LEU A 146 13.29 2.77 -22.31
N ALA A 147 12.60 2.58 -23.43
CA ALA A 147 12.42 1.29 -24.09
C ALA A 147 12.45 1.55 -25.59
N THR A 148 13.65 1.60 -26.14
CA THR A 148 13.96 1.29 -27.55
C THR A 148 14.81 0.05 -27.56
#